data_AF-A0A376W861-F1
#
_entry.id   AF-A0A376W861-F1
#
_cell.length_a   1.000
_cell.length_b   1.000
_cell.length_c   1.000
_cell.angle_alpha   90.00
_cell.angle_beta   90.00
_cell.angle_gamma   90.00
#
_symmetry.space_group_name_H-M   'P 1'
#
loop_
_entity.id
_entity.type
_entity.pdbx_description
1 polymer ?
#
loop_
_entity_poly.entity_id
_entity_poly.type
_entity_poly.pdbx_seq_one_letter_code
_entity_poly.pdbx_strand_id
1 'polypeptide(L)' 'MKLAPNVKKQPRGIKHKDTEVIIFAGSDAWAHAKQWQEQDGPASGDNVPPVWLGPNQLAELDALQIVPDGKNA' A
#
# COMPACT_ATOMS: atom_id res chain seq x y z
N MET A 1 2.91 13.93 -10.16
CA MET A 1 2.74 12.47 -10.02
C MET A 1 1.61 12.20 -9.03
N LYS A 2 0.68 11.28 -9.31
CA LYS A 2 -0.39 10.91 -8.37
C LYS A 2 0.15 9.87 -7.38
N LEU A 3 -0.45 9.76 -6.20
CA LEU A 3 -0.06 8.76 -5.20
C LEU A 3 -1.08 7.65 -5.16
N ALA A 4 -0.64 6.39 -5.06
CA ALA A 4 -1.56 5.30 -4.83
C ALA A 4 -2.22 5.41 -3.43
N PRO A 5 -3.44 4.88 -3.27
CA PRO A 5 -4.14 4.83 -1.99
C PRO A 5 -3.26 4.27 -0.86
N ASN A 6 -3.31 4.88 0.32
CA ASN A 6 -2.53 4.49 1.51
C ASN A 6 -1.00 4.50 1.39
N VAL A 7 -0.39 4.86 0.24
CA VAL A 7 1.08 4.98 0.11
C VAL A 7 1.65 5.95 1.15
N LYS A 8 0.94 7.05 1.42
CA LYS A 8 1.35 8.01 2.44
C LYS A 8 1.28 7.49 3.88
N LYS A 9 0.61 6.38 4.11
CA LYS A 9 0.48 5.77 5.45
C LYS A 9 1.57 4.73 5.71
N GLN A 10 2.38 4.40 4.70
CA GLN A 10 3.44 3.41 4.83
C GLN A 10 4.65 3.96 5.61
N PRO A 11 5.31 3.10 6.42
CA PRO A 11 6.61 3.38 6.98
C PRO A 11 7.64 3.72 5.88
N ARG A 12 8.40 4.80 6.08
CA ARG A 12 9.34 5.34 5.08
C ARG A 12 10.64 5.89 5.67
N GLY A 13 11.66 6.00 4.83
CA GLY A 13 12.99 6.49 5.20
C GLY A 13 13.89 5.44 5.83
N ILE A 14 15.14 5.82 6.12
CA ILE A 14 16.23 4.90 6.52
C ILE A 14 15.89 4.02 7.73
N LYS A 15 15.13 4.56 8.70
CA LYS A 15 14.67 3.81 9.89
C LYS A 15 13.68 2.68 9.59
N HIS A 16 13.10 2.65 8.39
CA HIS A 16 12.12 1.68 7.93
C HIS A 16 12.59 0.97 6.65
N LYS A 17 13.91 0.92 6.42
CA LYS A 17 14.51 0.30 5.22
C LYS A 17 14.18 -1.19 5.09
N ASP A 18 14.07 -1.89 6.21
CA ASP A 18 13.79 -3.32 6.28
C ASP A 18 12.28 -3.61 6.47
N THR A 19 11.44 -2.57 6.37
CA THR A 19 9.98 -2.71 6.54
C THR A 19 9.32 -3.08 5.22
N GLU A 20 8.64 -4.22 5.23
CA GLU A 20 7.78 -4.70 4.14
C GLU A 20 6.46 -3.92 4.10
N VAL A 21 5.85 -3.86 2.92
CA VAL A 21 4.57 -3.19 2.67
C VAL A 21 3.69 -4.12 1.85
N ILE A 22 2.42 -4.23 2.23
CA ILE A 22 1.43 -5.03 1.52
C ILE A 22 0.72 -4.16 0.49
N ILE A 23 0.60 -4.70 -0.73
CA ILE A 23 -0.10 -4.07 -1.85
C ILE A 23 -1.10 -5.07 -2.43
N PHE A 24 -2.39 -4.73 -2.37
CA PHE A 24 -3.43 -5.48 -3.07
C PHE A 24 -3.70 -4.85 -4.44
N ALA A 25 -3.73 -5.64 -5.51
CA ALA A 25 -3.95 -5.15 -6.87
C ALA A 25 -4.93 -6.05 -7.63
N GLY A 26 -5.88 -5.46 -8.33
CA GLY A 26 -6.91 -6.17 -9.08
C GLY A 26 -8.33 -5.63 -8.85
N SER A 27 -9.33 -6.31 -9.41
CA SER A 27 -10.75 -5.96 -9.27
C SER A 27 -11.19 -5.85 -7.81
N ASP A 28 -10.71 -6.75 -6.97
CA ASP A 28 -11.14 -6.89 -5.57
C ASP A 28 -10.12 -6.33 -4.57
N ALA A 29 -9.15 -5.53 -5.04
CA ALA A 29 -8.07 -4.98 -4.22
C ALA A 29 -8.59 -4.22 -2.99
N TRP A 30 -9.67 -3.46 -3.14
CA TRP A 30 -10.30 -2.74 -2.02
C TRP A 30 -10.88 -3.69 -0.98
N ALA A 31 -11.54 -4.77 -1.39
CA ALA A 31 -12.14 -5.73 -0.47
C ALA A 31 -11.06 -6.41 0.39
N HIS A 32 -9.97 -6.87 -0.24
CA HIS A 32 -8.83 -7.45 0.48
C HIS A 32 -8.13 -6.43 1.38
N ALA A 33 -7.94 -5.20 0.91
CA ALA A 33 -7.35 -4.14 1.72
C ALA A 33 -8.18 -3.81 2.96
N LYS A 34 -9.51 -3.77 2.80
CA LYS A 34 -10.44 -3.54 3.90
C LYS A 34 -10.42 -4.70 4.89
N GLN A 35 -10.47 -5.95 4.42
CA GLN A 35 -10.37 -7.12 5.29
C GLN A 35 -9.06 -7.13 6.08
N TRP A 36 -7.93 -6.86 5.42
CA TRP A 36 -6.64 -6.77 6.11
C TRP A 36 -6.67 -5.70 7.20
N GLN A 37 -7.17 -4.52 6.88
CA GLN A 37 -7.20 -3.40 7.84
C GLN A 37 -8.12 -3.67 9.04
N GLU A 38 -9.21 -4.42 8.85
CA GLU A 38 -10.20 -4.68 9.90
C GLU A 38 -9.93 -5.97 10.70
N GLN A 39 -9.21 -6.94 10.12
CA GLN A 39 -9.09 -8.30 10.67
C GLN A 39 -7.65 -8.80 10.66
N ASP A 40 -7.10 -9.11 9.48
CA ASP A 40 -5.85 -9.89 9.36
C ASP A 40 -4.62 -9.14 9.89
N GLY A 41 -4.54 -7.83 9.61
CA GLY A 41 -3.50 -6.95 10.13
C GLY A 41 -3.56 -6.86 11.66
N PRO A 42 -4.67 -6.40 12.26
CA PRO A 42 -4.81 -6.32 13.72
C PRO A 42 -4.55 -7.65 14.44
N ALA A 43 -5.00 -8.78 13.87
CA ALA A 43 -4.77 -10.10 14.42
C ALA A 43 -3.28 -10.51 14.44
N SER A 44 -2.47 -9.95 13.53
CA SER A 44 -1.02 -10.13 13.47
C SER A 44 -0.22 -9.00 14.13
N GLY A 45 -0.90 -8.00 14.71
CA GLY A 45 -0.29 -6.82 15.31
C GLY A 45 0.10 -5.71 14.33
N ASP A 46 -0.19 -5.87 13.03
CA ASP A 46 0.02 -4.85 12.01
C ASP A 46 -1.19 -3.92 11.88
N ASN A 47 -0.98 -2.64 12.14
CA ASN A 47 -2.03 -1.61 12.06
C ASN A 47 -1.82 -0.65 10.88
N VAL A 48 -0.84 -0.92 10.01
CA VAL A 48 -0.59 -0.13 8.82
C VAL A 48 -1.58 -0.56 7.72
N PRO A 49 -2.42 0.36 7.21
CA PRO A 49 -3.35 0.00 6.16
C PRO A 49 -2.59 -0.27 4.85
N PRO A 50 -2.93 -1.32 4.10
CA PRO A 50 -2.20 -1.72 2.90
C PRO A 50 -2.45 -0.73 1.77
N VAL A 51 -1.50 -0.65 0.83
CA VAL A 51 -1.73 0.04 -0.45
C VAL A 51 -2.68 -0.82 -1.27
N TRP A 52 -3.59 -0.18 -2.02
CA TRP A 52 -4.49 -0.91 -2.89
C TRP A 52 -4.67 -0.23 -4.24
N LEU A 53 -4.72 -1.04 -5.29
CA LEU A 53 -4.81 -0.62 -6.69
C LEU A 53 -6.01 -1.31 -7.35
N GLY A 54 -7.13 -0.61 -7.43
CA GLY A 54 -8.30 -1.06 -8.18
C GLY A 54 -8.17 -0.77 -9.68
N PRO A 55 -9.19 -1.11 -10.49
CA PRO A 55 -9.14 -0.93 -11.95
C PRO A 55 -8.76 0.48 -12.40
N ASN A 56 -9.25 1.51 -11.71
CA ASN A 56 -8.94 2.91 -12.03
C ASN A 56 -7.48 3.27 -11.72
N GLN A 57 -6.92 2.76 -10.60
CA GLN A 57 -5.52 2.98 -10.28
C GLN A 57 -4.62 2.23 -11.26
N LEU A 58 -4.98 0.99 -11.61
CA LEU A 58 -4.23 0.19 -12.57
C LEU A 58 -4.24 0.79 -13.97
N ALA A 59 -5.33 1.44 -14.39
CA ALA A 59 -5.39 2.15 -15.67
C ALA A 59 -4.45 3.36 -15.73
N GLU A 60 -4.05 3.91 -14.58
CA GLU A 60 -3.14 5.05 -14.48
C GLU A 60 -1.79 4.67 -13.86
N LEU A 61 -1.38 3.39 -13.92
CA LEU A 61 -0.23 2.87 -13.20
C LEU A 61 1.06 3.67 -13.48
N ASP A 62 1.29 4.05 -14.74
CA ASP A 62 2.47 4.83 -15.16
C ASP A 62 2.54 6.22 -14.52
N ALA A 63 1.40 6.77 -14.09
CA ALA A 63 1.29 8.08 -13.45
C ALA A 63 1.25 8.01 -11.91
N LEU A 64 1.25 6.80 -11.33
CA LEU A 64 1.16 6.54 -9.90
C LEU A 64 2.51 6.27 -9.26
N GLN A 65 2.77 6.97 -8.17
CA GLN A 65 3.82 6.61 -7.23
C GLN A 65 3.27 5.63 -6.20
N ILE A 66 3.85 4.43 -6.19
CA ILE A 66 3.43 3.29 -5.37
C ILE A 66 4.45 3.00 -4.26
N VAL A 67 5.73 3.31 -4.51
CA VAL A 67 6.81 3.22 -3.53
C VAL A 67 7.09 4.62 -2.95
N PRO A 68 7.17 4.77 -1.61
CA PRO A 68 7.52 6.05 -0.99
C PRO A 68 8.92 6.51 -1.36
N ASP A 69 9.10 7.82 -1.52
CA ASP A 69 10.44 8.42 -1.68
C ASP A 69 11.37 8.02 -0.51
N GLY A 70 12.62 7.69 -0.84
CA GLY A 70 13.64 7.25 0.12
C GLY A 70 13.73 5.74 0.33
N LYS A 71 12.97 4.93 -0.42
CA LYS A 71 13.19 3.47 -0.58
C LYS A 71 13.87 3.11 -1.91
N ASN A 72 14.43 4.10 -2.64
CA ASN A 72 15.23 3.81 -3.83
C ASN A 72 16.46 3.00 -3.38
N ALA A 73 16.63 1.83 -3.98
CA ALA A 73 17.80 0.96 -3.79
C ALA A 73 19.11 1.66 -4.17
#